data_AF-A0A950ATZ7-F1
#
_entry.id   AF-A0A950ATZ7-F1
#
_cell.length_a   1.000
_cell.length_b   1.000
_cell.length_c   1.000
_cell.angle_alpha   90.00
_cell.angle_beta   90.00
_cell.angle_gamma   90.00
#
_symmetry.space_group_name_H-M   'P 1'
#
loop_
_entity.id
_entity.type
_entity.pdbx_description
1 polymer ?
#
loop_
_entity_poly.entity_id
_entity_poly.type
_entity_poly.pdbx_seq_one_letter_code
_entity_poly.pdbx_strand_id
1 'polypeptide(L)' 'MKYMRADEVKLGGHYKAVVSGRRVVVRLLRGDKFKGYEVLNLATGRTAKLASAARLHGEIDVEGNEIWQGSVVTA' A
#
# COMPACT_ATOMS: atom_id res chain seq x y z
N MET A 1 14.34 0.46 -0.52
CA MET A 1 12.86 0.48 -0.51
C MET A 1 12.37 -0.38 -1.68
N LYS A 2 11.56 -1.42 -1.42
CA LYS A 2 10.97 -2.25 -2.47
C LYS A 2 9.69 -1.58 -2.96
N TYR A 3 9.61 -1.34 -4.27
CA TYR A 3 8.37 -0.92 -4.92
C TYR A 3 7.46 -2.14 -5.11
N MET A 4 6.16 -1.98 -4.87
CA MET A 4 5.21 -3.06 -5.11
C MET A 4 4.99 -3.28 -6.60
N ARG A 5 4.96 -4.53 -7.02
CA ARG A 5 4.48 -4.92 -8.35
C ARG A 5 2.96 -5.00 -8.37
N ALA A 6 2.36 -4.90 -9.55
CA ALA A 6 0.90 -4.96 -9.69
C ALA A 6 0.32 -6.27 -9.15
N ASP A 7 1.06 -7.39 -9.27
CA ASP A 7 0.68 -8.70 -8.76
C ASP A 7 0.86 -8.86 -7.24
N GLU A 8 1.68 -8.03 -6.60
CA GLU A 8 1.89 -8.05 -5.14
C GLU A 8 0.85 -7.20 -4.39
N VAL A 9 0.12 -6.34 -5.11
CA VAL A 9 -0.87 -5.43 -4.52
C VAL A 9 -2.21 -6.14 -4.36
N LYS A 10 -2.68 -6.24 -3.11
CA LYS A 10 -3.92 -6.88 -2.70
C LYS A 10 -4.98 -5.84 -2.36
N LEU A 11 -6.19 -6.07 -2.87
CA LEU A 11 -7.37 -5.31 -2.48
C LEU A 11 -7.60 -5.43 -0.97
N GLY A 12 -7.86 -4.29 -0.32
CA GLY A 12 -8.03 -4.22 1.13
C GLY A 12 -6.74 -4.22 1.94
N GLY A 13 -5.59 -4.50 1.33
CA GLY A 13 -4.27 -4.48 1.99
C GLY A 13 -3.83 -3.07 2.40
N HIS A 14 -2.97 -2.99 3.40
CA HIS A 14 -2.36 -1.74 3.86
C HIS A 14 -0.94 -1.62 3.32
N TYR A 15 -0.59 -0.43 2.86
CA TYR A 15 0.68 -0.14 2.21
C TYR A 15 1.21 1.21 2.67
N LYS A 16 2.53 1.40 2.68
CA LYS A 16 3.10 2.74 2.81
C LYS A 16 3.10 3.40 1.43
N ALA A 17 2.70 4.66 1.32
CA ALA A 17 2.77 5.42 0.08
C ALA A 17 3.24 6.84 0.36
N VAL A 18 3.91 7.46 -0.63
CA VAL A 18 4.21 8.89 -0.56
C VAL A 18 3.06 9.65 -1.21
N VAL A 19 2.26 10.33 -0.40
CA VAL A 19 1.15 11.19 -0.86
C VAL A 19 1.51 12.62 -0.49
N SER A 20 1.54 13.51 -1.50
CA SER A 20 1.90 14.93 -1.34
C SER A 20 3.22 15.14 -0.58
N GLY A 21 4.24 14.34 -0.89
CA GLY A 21 5.59 14.44 -0.29
C GLY A 21 5.72 13.84 1.11
N ARG A 22 4.66 13.26 1.68
CA ARG A 22 4.68 12.62 3.01
C ARG A 22 4.46 11.12 2.90
N ARG A 23 5.25 10.34 3.65
CA ARG A 23 5.02 8.89 3.82
C ARG A 23 3.82 8.69 4.74
N VAL A 24 2.79 8.04 4.21
CA VAL A 24 1.55 7.75 4.93
C VAL A 24 1.16 6.30 4.71
N VAL A 25 0.34 5.78 5.61
CA VAL A 25 -0.29 4.47 5.42
C VAL A 25 -1.56 4.67 4.61
N VAL A 26 -1.70 3.85 3.57
CA VAL A 26 -2.87 3.83 2.71
C VAL A 26 -3.47 2.43 2.64
N ARG A 27 -4.79 2.35 2.61
CA ARG A 27 -5.52 1.11 2.35
C ARG A 27 -5.93 1.05 0.90
N LEU A 28 -5.64 -0.05 0.22
CA LEU A 28 -6.09 -0.22 -1.16
C LEU A 28 -7.61 -0.46 -1.19
N LEU A 29 -8.37 0.45 -1.81
CA LEU A 29 -9.82 0.30 -2.00
C LEU A 29 -10.13 -0.43 -3.31
N ARG A 30 -9.50 0.04 -4.40
CA ARG A 30 -9.58 -0.55 -5.73
C ARG A 30 -8.21 -0.51 -6.39
N GLY A 31 -7.90 -1.52 -7.17
CA GLY A 31 -6.65 -1.59 -7.91
C GLY A 31 -6.89 -2.27 -9.23
N ASP A 32 -6.51 -1.61 -10.31
CA ASP A 32 -6.49 -2.19 -11.65
C ASP A 32 -5.23 -1.73 -12.37
N LYS A 33 -4.53 -2.68 -13.01
CA LYS A 33 -3.26 -2.40 -13.68
C LYS A 33 -3.37 -1.36 -14.80
N PHE A 34 -4.57 -1.17 -15.38
CA PHE A 34 -4.84 -0.22 -16.45
C PHE A 34 -5.55 1.05 -15.94
N LYS A 35 -6.45 0.93 -14.95
CA LYS A 35 -7.24 2.07 -14.44
C LYS A 35 -6.59 2.81 -13.26
N GLY A 36 -5.51 2.26 -12.71
CA GLY A 36 -4.80 2.76 -11.55
C GLY A 36 -5.34 2.21 -10.23
N TYR A 37 -4.84 2.77 -9.13
CA TYR A 37 -5.06 2.28 -7.78
C TYR A 37 -5.72 3.38 -6.95
N GLU A 38 -6.93 3.12 -6.47
CA GLU A 38 -7.64 3.98 -5.54
C GLU A 38 -7.34 3.53 -4.11
N VAL A 39 -6.83 4.46 -3.31
CA VAL A 39 -6.37 4.19 -1.96
C VAL A 39 -6.99 5.16 -0.97
N LEU A 40 -7.25 4.72 0.25
CA LEU A 40 -7.67 5.54 1.37
C LEU A 40 -6.46 5.88 2.23
N ASN A 41 -6.14 7.16 2.39
CA ASN A 41 -5.13 7.61 3.32
C ASN A 41 -5.67 7.52 4.75
N LEU A 42 -5.14 6.59 5.53
CA LEU A 42 -5.59 6.34 6.90
C LEU A 42 -5.26 7.49 7.85
N ALA A 43 -4.24 8.30 7.55
CA ALA A 43 -3.87 9.44 8.38
C ALA A 43 -4.84 10.63 8.24
N THR A 44 -5.56 10.73 7.12
CA THR A 44 -6.45 11.88 6.82
C THR A 44 -7.89 11.50 6.51
N GLY A 45 -8.19 10.21 6.34
CA GLY A 45 -9.50 9.72 5.92
C GLY A 45 -9.86 10.06 4.46
N ARG A 46 -8.91 10.58 3.66
CA ARG A 46 -9.16 11.01 2.28
C ARG A 46 -8.75 9.95 1.28
N THR A 47 -9.52 9.81 0.22
CA THR A 47 -9.15 8.95 -0.91
C THR A 47 -8.14 9.65 -1.81
N ALA A 48 -7.24 8.86 -2.40
CA ALA A 48 -6.24 9.30 -3.36
C ALA A 48 -6.15 8.28 -4.49
N LYS A 49 -5.82 8.77 -5.70
CA LYS A 49 -5.60 7.92 -6.86
C LYS A 49 -4.12 7.86 -7.18
N LEU A 50 -3.58 6.65 -7.23
CA LEU A 50 -2.21 6.36 -7.64
C LEU A 50 -2.22 5.80 -9.06
N ALA A 51 -1.36 6.34 -9.92
CA ALA A 51 -1.25 5.90 -11.31
C ALA A 51 -0.59 4.50 -11.45
N SER A 52 0.17 4.05 -10.46
CA SER A 52 0.90 2.79 -10.52
C SER A 52 1.14 2.19 -9.14
N ALA A 53 1.22 0.85 -9.08
CA ALA A 53 1.58 0.07 -7.90
C ALA A 53 2.97 0.42 -7.37
N ALA A 54 3.87 0.92 -8.22
CA ALA A 54 5.20 1.35 -7.81
C ALA A 54 5.18 2.53 -6.82
N ARG A 55 4.05 3.21 -6.62
CA ARG A 55 3.91 4.23 -5.57
C ARG A 55 3.53 3.66 -4.20
N LEU A 56 3.26 2.37 -4.13
CA LEU A 56 3.06 1.61 -2.91
C LEU A 56 4.41 0.97 -2.52
N HIS A 57 4.71 1.04 -1.23
CA HIS A 57 5.95 0.60 -0.62
C HIS A 57 5.61 -0.38 0.49
N GLY A 58 5.92 -1.66 0.30
CA GLY A 58 5.73 -2.71 1.30
C GLY A 58 4.28 -2.92 1.74
N GLU A 59 3.86 -4.16 1.85
CA GLU A 59 2.64 -4.47 2.59
C GLU A 59 2.94 -4.26 4.09
N ILE A 60 1.99 -3.66 4.81
CA ILE A 60 2.10 -3.47 6.25
C ILE A 60 0.90 -4.07 6.95
N ASP A 61 1.10 -4.47 8.20
CA ASP A 61 0.04 -4.93 9.07
C ASP A 61 -0.75 -3.74 9.64
N VAL A 62 -1.86 -4.01 10.32
CA VAL A 62 -2.72 -3.01 10.97
C VAL A 62 -1.98 -2.21 12.05
N GLU A 63 -0.95 -2.78 12.68
CA GLU A 63 -0.08 -2.11 13.65
C GLU A 63 1.05 -1.30 12.97
N GLY A 64 1.15 -1.36 11.64
CA GLY A 64 2.12 -0.60 10.83
C GLY A 64 3.46 -1.32 10.63
N ASN A 65 3.56 -2.58 11.03
CA ASN A 65 4.77 -3.40 10.83
C ASN A 65 4.86 -3.84 9.36
N GLU A 66 6.06 -3.81 8.78
CA GLU A 66 6.27 -4.29 7.41
C GLU A 66 6.12 -5.81 7.36
N ILE A 67 5.13 -6.28 6.60
CA ILE A 67 4.91 -7.71 6.36
C ILE A 67 5.91 -8.11 5.28
N TRP A 68 7.07 -8.58 5.70
CA TRP A 68 8.00 -9.24 4.81
C TRP A 68 7.43 -10.62 4.44
N GLN A 69 6.93 -10.75 3.21
CA GLN A 69 6.60 -12.06 2.62
C GLN A 69 7.90 -12.88 2.52
N GLY A 70 8.23 -13.62 3.58
CA GLY A 70 9.46 -14.41 3.67
C GLY A 70 9.80 -14.97 5.05
N SER A 71 9.29 -14.41 6.16
CA SER A 71 9.50 -15.00 7.48
C SER A 71 8.21 -14.98 8.28
N VAL A 72 7.61 -16.17 8.42
CA VAL A 72 6.83 -16.51 9.60
C VAL A 72 7.74 -16.29 10.80
N VAL A 73 7.48 -15.24 11.57
CA VAL A 73 8.00 -15.14 12.93
C VAL A 73 7.20 -16.13 13.76
N THR A 74 7.66 -17.38 13.78
CA THR A 74 7.22 -18.36 14.78
C THR A 74 7.76 -17.87 16.13
N ALA A 75 6.84 -17.54 17.04
CA ALA A 75 7.14 -17.31 18.45
C ALA A 75 7.59 -18.61 19.13
#